data_AF-A0A8J4V2K2-F1
#
_entry.id   AF-A0A8J4V2K2-F1
#
_cell.length_a   1.000
_cell.length_b   1.000
_cell.length_c   1.000
_cell.angle_alpha   90.00
_cell.angle_beta   90.00
_cell.angle_gamma   90.00
#
_symmetry.space_group_name_H-M   'P 1'
#
loop_
_entity.id
_entity.type
_entity.pdbx_description
1 polymer ?
#
loop_
_entity_poly.entity_id
_entity_poly.type
_entity_poly.pdbx_seq_one_letter_code
_entity_poly.pdbx_strand_id
1 'polypeptide(L)'
;MQIERQQVSQELVNEKQNSQSSSASTSASASPSNSRPSSPTSSWTPDIFGIITSLTNWLKGIENKEIDEQENKEKELELWRDWEWVLSVTEEFLLKQNQTENAKVLGELDTLKKTASNLKLKPLFINRAAQILNEYTTQDLNTLKLSMDSNKRLGVITTVINTLQPEWLEFIKENYFQEETNSSSIYNNDSPTIELAEEGWDDSTATTATNEKIDQETKELRTIDSSTSDMIVLNKNINKITWEQFNDNFKGSKYQKGIYGRMKDIGWQASHGVDGSLNSRVVGDITWSIWNTLNSAIKQIREPTMEESNDLIETICLLQPILIKTWVNTKKNSRIGAQNEGIVVEKWKTEESNRKKKILELKKSGQLDRYNPSKVKILDHERKEISSIRSNLEKKLKLRQKD
;
A
#
# COMPACT_ATOMS: atom_id res chain seq x y z
N MET A 1 49.78 45.91 27.00
CA MET A 1 48.79 45.97 28.10
C MET A 1 47.60 45.14 27.65
N GLN A 2 47.55 43.80 27.80
CA GLN A 2 47.99 42.89 28.89
C GLN A 2 47.16 42.98 30.18
N ILE A 3 47.11 41.84 30.89
CA ILE A 3 46.37 41.53 32.13
C ILE A 3 44.87 41.36 31.86
N GLU A 4 44.27 40.17 31.73
CA GLU A 4 44.52 38.78 32.21
C GLU A 4 43.91 38.44 33.59
N ARG A 5 43.53 37.15 33.72
CA ARG A 5 42.98 36.41 34.87
C ARG A 5 41.47 36.47 35.08
N GLN A 6 40.78 35.44 35.60
CA GLN A 6 40.89 33.96 35.65
C GLN A 6 40.19 33.48 36.94
N GLN A 7 39.20 32.58 36.79
CA GLN A 7 38.70 31.58 37.76
C GLN A 7 37.57 30.84 37.00
N VAL A 8 37.64 29.59 36.51
CA VAL A 8 38.56 28.43 36.66
C VAL A 8 38.39 27.62 37.94
N SER A 9 38.11 26.31 37.72
CA SER A 9 38.00 25.18 38.67
C SER A 9 36.84 25.20 39.68
N GLN A 10 36.17 24.09 40.02
CA GLN A 10 36.18 22.68 39.56
C GLN A 10 34.75 22.09 39.80
N GLU A 11 34.33 20.84 39.59
CA GLU A 11 34.88 19.48 39.32
C GLU A 11 33.77 18.73 38.48
N LEU A 12 33.87 17.61 37.74
CA LEU A 12 34.58 16.31 37.81
C LEU A 12 34.12 15.41 38.99
N VAL A 13 33.95 14.08 38.90
CA VAL A 13 34.08 13.11 37.79
C VAL A 13 33.16 11.89 38.03
N ASN A 14 32.59 11.28 36.98
CA ASN A 14 32.68 9.82 36.79
C ASN A 14 32.24 9.34 35.39
N GLU A 15 32.95 8.33 34.90
CA GLU A 15 32.88 7.78 33.54
C GLU A 15 33.21 6.29 33.62
N LYS A 16 32.38 5.42 33.00
CA LYS A 16 32.84 4.17 32.34
C LYS A 16 31.70 3.36 31.72
N GLN A 17 31.92 2.99 30.46
CA GLN A 17 31.52 1.73 29.82
C GLN A 17 29.99 1.46 29.68
N ASN A 18 29.52 0.62 28.75
CA ASN A 18 30.25 -0.29 27.86
C ASN A 18 29.67 -0.29 26.43
N SER A 19 30.42 -0.81 25.45
CA SER A 19 29.95 -1.06 24.09
C SER A 19 30.84 -2.08 23.38
N GLN A 20 30.31 -3.27 23.02
CA GLN A 20 30.58 -4.00 21.76
C GLN A 20 30.00 -5.43 21.72
N SER A 21 29.31 -5.72 20.60
CA SER A 21 29.33 -6.93 19.74
C SER A 21 29.07 -8.39 20.22
N SER A 22 28.77 -9.21 19.19
CA SER A 22 29.14 -10.63 18.99
C SER A 22 28.45 -11.76 19.79
N SER A 23 27.32 -12.22 19.25
CA SER A 23 27.13 -13.58 18.67
C SER A 23 27.62 -14.88 19.37
N ALA A 24 26.67 -15.83 19.43
CA ALA A 24 26.80 -17.27 19.11
C ALA A 24 26.96 -18.36 20.22
N SER A 25 26.08 -19.37 20.09
CA SER A 25 26.31 -20.82 20.23
C SER A 25 26.38 -21.54 21.60
N THR A 26 26.05 -22.84 21.50
CA THR A 26 26.33 -23.98 22.42
C THR A 26 25.71 -24.03 23.82
N SER A 27 24.55 -24.69 23.89
CA SER A 27 24.29 -25.90 24.71
C SER A 27 25.21 -26.27 25.88
N ALA A 28 24.62 -26.45 27.07
CA ALA A 28 25.12 -27.36 28.11
C ALA A 28 23.95 -27.95 28.92
N SER A 29 24.05 -29.23 29.29
CA SER A 29 23.08 -29.96 30.12
C SER A 29 23.49 -30.02 31.59
N ALA A 30 22.56 -29.89 32.53
CA ALA A 30 22.77 -30.19 33.94
C ALA A 30 21.50 -30.79 34.59
N SER A 31 21.68 -31.75 35.51
CA SER A 31 20.60 -32.60 36.04
C SER A 31 19.85 -31.97 37.23
N PRO A 32 18.57 -32.33 37.47
CA PRO A 32 17.91 -32.10 38.75
C PRO A 32 18.46 -33.04 39.84
N SER A 33 18.36 -32.59 41.09
CA SER A 33 19.01 -33.19 42.28
C SER A 33 18.31 -34.42 42.86
N ASN A 34 19.11 -35.37 43.35
CA ASN A 34 18.66 -36.43 44.25
C ASN A 34 18.28 -35.87 45.63
N SER A 35 17.14 -36.27 46.19
CA SER A 35 16.80 -36.06 47.61
C SER A 35 16.10 -37.29 48.21
N ARG A 36 16.86 -38.09 48.96
CA ARG A 36 16.32 -39.16 49.82
C ARG A 36 15.51 -38.58 50.99
N PRO A 37 14.41 -39.23 51.37
CA PRO A 37 14.07 -39.45 52.77
C PRO A 37 14.38 -40.89 53.21
N SER A 38 14.34 -41.13 54.52
CA SER A 38 14.77 -42.38 55.17
C SER A 38 13.64 -43.38 55.42
N SER A 39 13.99 -44.67 55.38
CA SER A 39 13.21 -45.79 55.97
C SER A 39 12.98 -45.58 57.48
N PRO A 40 12.00 -46.26 58.12
CA PRO A 40 12.26 -47.66 58.52
C PRO A 40 11.05 -48.63 58.52
N THR A 41 11.39 -49.93 58.50
CA THR A 41 10.67 -51.07 59.12
C THR A 41 9.14 -51.20 59.01
N SER A 42 8.66 -52.20 58.25
CA SER A 42 8.12 -53.43 58.87
C SER A 42 7.77 -54.53 57.85
N SER A 43 8.50 -55.65 57.94
CA SER A 43 8.01 -57.04 57.80
C SER A 43 6.76 -57.36 56.96
N TRP A 44 6.69 -56.90 55.71
CA TRP A 44 5.96 -57.59 54.65
C TRP A 44 6.91 -57.85 53.49
N THR A 45 7.36 -59.10 53.37
CA THR A 45 7.74 -59.67 52.07
C THR A 45 6.49 -60.34 51.51
N PRO A 46 5.62 -59.62 50.76
CA PRO A 46 4.64 -60.30 49.92
C PRO A 46 5.47 -61.12 48.93
N ASP A 47 5.35 -62.45 49.06
CA ASP A 47 6.28 -63.44 48.53
C ASP A 47 6.85 -63.04 47.15
N ILE A 48 8.10 -62.56 47.10
CA ILE A 48 8.70 -62.08 45.86
C ILE A 48 8.95 -63.25 44.91
N PHE A 49 9.18 -64.46 45.43
CA PHE A 49 9.16 -65.67 44.62
C PHE A 49 7.73 -66.00 44.15
N GLY A 50 6.70 -65.76 44.96
CA GLY A 50 5.28 -65.84 44.57
C GLY A 50 4.89 -64.83 43.49
N ILE A 51 5.37 -63.59 43.56
CA ILE A 51 5.14 -62.55 42.54
C ILE A 51 5.93 -62.87 41.27
N ILE A 52 7.20 -63.27 41.38
CA ILE A 52 8.03 -63.66 40.22
C ILE A 52 7.49 -64.93 39.58
N THR A 53 7.06 -65.95 40.34
CA THR A 53 6.42 -67.16 39.78
C THR A 53 5.03 -66.89 39.26
N SER A 54 4.26 -65.94 39.83
CA SER A 54 3.03 -65.44 39.24
C SER A 54 3.29 -64.76 37.90
N LEU A 55 4.28 -63.86 37.81
CA LEU A 55 4.69 -63.24 36.54
C LEU A 55 5.23 -64.27 35.54
N THR A 56 6.00 -65.27 36.01
CA THR A 56 6.59 -66.32 35.17
C THR A 56 5.53 -67.32 34.72
N ASN A 57 4.49 -67.57 35.51
CA ASN A 57 3.33 -68.40 35.13
C ASN A 57 2.32 -67.62 34.28
N TRP A 58 2.28 -66.28 34.39
CA TRP A 58 1.53 -65.41 33.49
C TRP A 58 2.22 -65.30 32.13
N LEU A 59 3.54 -65.08 32.11
CA LEU A 59 4.38 -65.18 30.91
C LEU A 59 4.30 -66.58 30.30
N LYS A 60 4.41 -67.66 31.09
CA LYS A 60 4.15 -69.04 30.61
C LYS A 60 2.71 -69.30 30.21
N GLY A 61 1.73 -68.55 30.74
CA GLY A 61 0.33 -68.59 30.30
C GLY A 61 0.12 -67.91 28.95
N ILE A 62 1.04 -67.02 28.55
CA ILE A 62 1.15 -66.44 27.22
C ILE A 62 1.96 -67.38 26.30
N GLU A 63 3.05 -67.98 26.81
CA GLU A 63 3.96 -68.91 26.12
C GLU A 63 3.32 -70.28 25.82
N ASN A 64 2.39 -70.75 26.67
CA ASN A 64 1.64 -72.00 26.50
C ASN A 64 0.25 -71.80 25.86
N LYS A 65 -0.06 -70.61 25.34
CA LYS A 65 -0.84 -70.60 24.12
C LYS A 65 0.13 -71.02 23.02
N GLU A 66 -0.13 -72.18 22.41
CA GLU A 66 0.29 -72.41 21.03
C GLU A 66 -0.43 -71.34 20.21
N ILE A 67 0.20 -70.16 20.07
CA ILE A 67 -0.22 -69.15 19.11
C ILE A 67 -0.04 -69.84 17.77
N ASP A 68 -1.14 -70.13 17.11
CA ASP A 68 -1.11 -70.80 15.80
C ASP A 68 -0.15 -70.01 14.91
N GLU A 69 0.88 -70.67 14.37
CA GLU A 69 1.84 -70.00 13.52
C GLU A 69 1.13 -69.32 12.34
N GLN A 70 -0.02 -69.88 11.92
CA GLN A 70 -0.89 -69.30 10.90
C GLN A 70 -1.51 -67.97 11.37
N GLU A 71 -2.12 -67.92 12.56
CA GLU A 71 -2.68 -66.69 13.15
C GLU A 71 -1.59 -65.61 13.37
N ASN A 72 -0.37 -66.02 13.73
CA ASN A 72 0.75 -65.09 13.91
C ASN A 72 1.26 -64.54 12.56
N LYS A 73 1.39 -65.38 11.53
CA LYS A 73 1.75 -64.95 10.16
C LYS A 73 0.69 -64.05 9.54
N GLU A 74 -0.59 -64.31 9.80
CA GLU A 74 -1.68 -63.46 9.33
C GLU A 74 -1.64 -62.08 10.00
N LYS A 75 -1.42 -62.00 11.31
CA LYS A 75 -1.19 -60.72 12.02
C LYS A 75 0.06 -59.99 11.57
N GLU A 76 1.14 -60.71 11.26
CA GLU A 76 2.35 -60.09 10.68
C GLU A 76 2.04 -59.49 9.30
N LEU A 77 1.29 -60.21 8.45
CA LEU A 77 0.85 -59.73 7.13
C LEU A 77 -0.18 -58.59 7.19
N GLU A 78 -0.98 -58.48 8.25
CA GLU A 78 -1.80 -57.29 8.51
C GLU A 78 -0.94 -56.11 8.94
N LEU A 79 -0.03 -56.30 9.91
CA LEU A 79 0.86 -55.27 10.39
C LEU A 79 1.81 -54.74 9.30
N TRP A 80 2.30 -55.60 8.41
CA TRP A 80 3.07 -55.18 7.22
C TRP A 80 2.23 -54.35 6.24
N ARG A 81 0.95 -54.67 6.03
CA ARG A 81 0.04 -53.88 5.19
C ARG A 81 -0.31 -52.52 5.80
N ASP A 82 -0.49 -52.47 7.13
CA ASP A 82 -0.65 -51.20 7.84
C ASP A 82 0.61 -50.32 7.72
N TRP A 83 1.81 -50.90 7.83
CA TRP A 83 3.07 -50.18 7.60
C TRP A 83 3.24 -49.71 6.15
N GLU A 84 2.91 -50.55 5.15
CA GLU A 84 2.92 -50.17 3.74
C GLU A 84 1.95 -49.01 3.46
N TRP A 85 0.74 -49.05 4.04
CA TRP A 85 -0.23 -47.97 3.96
C TRP A 85 0.26 -46.68 4.63
N VAL A 86 0.82 -46.76 5.85
CA VAL A 86 1.41 -45.60 6.54
C VAL A 86 2.55 -44.98 5.72
N LEU A 87 3.42 -45.79 5.13
CA LEU A 87 4.51 -45.32 4.28
C LEU A 87 3.98 -44.64 3.01
N SER A 88 3.01 -45.26 2.32
CA SER A 88 2.39 -44.72 1.11
C SER A 88 1.67 -43.38 1.37
N VAL A 89 0.89 -43.28 2.44
CA VAL A 89 0.23 -42.03 2.86
C VAL A 89 1.24 -40.96 3.27
N THR A 90 2.34 -41.36 3.92
CA THR A 90 3.42 -40.43 4.28
C THR A 90 4.14 -39.90 3.03
N GLU A 91 4.42 -40.75 2.04
CA GLU A 91 5.00 -40.34 0.75
C GLU A 91 4.05 -39.41 -0.03
N GLU A 92 2.75 -39.74 -0.12
CA GLU A 92 1.77 -38.88 -0.79
C GLU A 92 1.66 -37.50 -0.10
N PHE A 93 1.70 -37.46 1.23
CA PHE A 93 1.73 -36.22 1.99
C PHE A 93 3.01 -35.42 1.71
N LEU A 94 4.18 -36.06 1.71
CA LEU A 94 5.47 -35.41 1.44
C LEU A 94 5.53 -34.85 0.01
N LEU A 95 5.01 -35.58 -0.98
CA LEU A 95 4.88 -35.13 -2.36
C LEU A 95 3.92 -33.93 -2.47
N LYS A 96 2.75 -33.96 -1.81
CA LYS A 96 1.80 -32.83 -1.77
C LYS A 96 2.39 -31.60 -1.09
N GLN A 97 3.12 -31.76 0.02
CA GLN A 97 3.82 -30.66 0.68
C GLN A 97 4.89 -30.06 -0.25
N ASN A 98 5.74 -30.89 -0.86
CA ASN A 98 6.81 -30.47 -1.76
C ASN A 98 6.24 -29.76 -3.01
N GLN A 99 5.13 -30.25 -3.59
CA GLN A 99 4.41 -29.55 -4.66
C GLN A 99 3.88 -28.18 -4.21
N THR A 100 3.31 -28.09 -3.01
CA THR A 100 2.77 -26.84 -2.45
C THR A 100 3.88 -25.81 -2.17
N GLU A 101 5.01 -26.26 -1.62
CA GLU A 101 6.18 -25.43 -1.35
C GLU A 101 6.84 -24.95 -2.66
N ASN A 102 6.99 -25.81 -3.66
CA ASN A 102 7.48 -25.41 -4.99
C ASN A 102 6.54 -24.40 -5.67
N ALA A 103 5.22 -24.63 -5.63
CA ALA A 103 4.25 -23.68 -6.18
C ALA A 103 4.32 -22.31 -5.49
N LYS A 104 4.51 -22.29 -4.17
CA LYS A 104 4.75 -21.08 -3.38
C LYS A 104 6.06 -20.39 -3.78
N VAL A 105 7.17 -21.11 -3.86
CA VAL A 105 8.49 -20.59 -4.26
C VAL A 105 8.46 -20.02 -5.68
N LEU A 106 7.77 -20.67 -6.63
CA LEU A 106 7.57 -20.14 -7.98
C LEU A 106 6.73 -18.85 -7.99
N GLY A 107 5.66 -18.78 -7.17
CA GLY A 107 4.86 -17.57 -7.00
C GLY A 107 5.64 -16.40 -6.38
N GLU A 108 6.50 -16.68 -5.39
CA GLU A 108 7.42 -15.69 -4.81
C GLU A 108 8.48 -15.25 -5.83
N LEU A 109 9.05 -16.18 -6.60
CA LEU A 109 10.02 -15.89 -7.66
C LEU A 109 9.43 -15.00 -8.75
N ASP A 110 8.21 -15.26 -9.21
CA ASP A 110 7.54 -14.43 -10.22
C ASP A 110 7.10 -13.07 -9.67
N THR A 111 6.77 -12.99 -8.38
CA THR A 111 6.56 -11.71 -7.69
C THR A 111 7.87 -10.90 -7.62
N LEU A 112 9.00 -11.58 -7.38
CA LEU A 112 10.33 -10.96 -7.40
C LEU A 112 10.75 -10.50 -8.80
N LYS A 113 10.46 -11.29 -9.85
CA LYS A 113 10.68 -10.88 -11.26
C LYS A 113 9.86 -9.63 -11.61
N LYS A 114 8.57 -9.59 -11.24
CA LYS A 114 7.66 -8.46 -11.50
C LYS A 114 8.07 -7.18 -10.75
N THR A 115 8.46 -7.30 -9.49
CA THR A 115 8.98 -6.14 -8.73
C THR A 115 10.33 -5.67 -9.27
N ALA A 116 11.23 -6.58 -9.65
CA ALA A 116 12.49 -6.25 -10.31
C ALA A 116 12.31 -5.58 -11.68
N SER A 117 11.31 -5.97 -12.49
CA SER A 117 11.01 -5.29 -13.75
C SER A 117 10.52 -3.86 -13.53
N ASN A 118 9.61 -3.63 -12.58
CA ASN A 118 9.12 -2.28 -12.27
C ASN A 118 10.25 -1.37 -11.74
N LEU A 119 11.24 -1.93 -11.03
CA LEU A 119 12.42 -1.22 -10.56
C LEU A 119 13.38 -0.80 -11.69
N LYS A 120 13.40 -1.48 -12.85
CA LYS A 120 14.22 -1.07 -14.02
C LYS A 120 13.79 0.26 -14.62
N LEU A 121 12.53 0.67 -14.43
CA LEU A 121 12.00 1.95 -14.91
C LEU A 121 12.31 3.12 -13.96
N LYS A 122 12.66 2.83 -12.71
CA LYS A 122 12.95 3.85 -11.68
C LYS A 122 14.07 4.85 -12.06
N PRO A 123 15.19 4.44 -12.70
CA PRO A 123 16.19 5.38 -13.21
C PRO A 123 15.66 6.37 -14.26
N LEU A 124 14.66 6.01 -15.07
CA LEU A 124 14.07 6.90 -16.08
C LEU A 124 13.43 8.11 -15.39
N PHE A 125 12.58 7.86 -14.39
CA PHE A 125 11.95 8.93 -13.58
C PHE A 125 12.98 9.84 -12.89
N ILE A 126 14.07 9.27 -12.37
CA ILE A 126 15.15 10.03 -11.70
C ILE A 126 15.95 10.87 -12.71
N ASN A 127 16.25 10.32 -13.90
CA ASN A 127 16.99 11.02 -14.95
C ASN A 127 16.19 12.19 -15.53
N ARG A 128 14.89 12.00 -15.80
CA ARG A 128 14.00 13.08 -16.25
C ARG A 128 13.84 14.16 -15.18
N ALA A 129 13.74 13.77 -13.91
CA ALA A 129 13.72 14.71 -12.79
C ALA A 129 15.02 15.52 -12.67
N ALA A 130 16.17 14.90 -12.99
CA ALA A 130 17.46 15.60 -13.06
C ALA A 130 17.53 16.60 -14.23
N GLN A 131 17.04 16.22 -15.41
CA GLN A 131 16.93 17.11 -16.58
C GLN A 131 16.08 18.35 -16.25
N ILE A 132 14.86 18.13 -15.75
CA ILE A 132 13.93 19.22 -15.39
C ILE A 132 14.52 20.12 -14.29
N LEU A 133 15.21 19.56 -13.28
CA LEU A 133 15.85 20.37 -12.25
C LEU A 133 16.98 21.27 -12.79
N ASN A 134 17.67 20.87 -13.86
CA ASN A 134 18.71 21.70 -14.48
C ASN A 134 18.16 22.97 -15.18
N GLU A 135 16.85 23.02 -15.47
CA GLU A 135 16.16 24.19 -16.04
C GLU A 135 15.84 25.26 -14.97
N TYR A 136 15.88 24.92 -13.68
CA TYR A 136 15.52 25.84 -12.59
C TYR A 136 16.67 26.77 -12.19
N THR A 137 16.30 27.96 -11.72
CA THR A 137 17.28 28.96 -11.26
C THR A 137 18.12 28.43 -10.09
N THR A 138 19.36 28.90 -9.97
CA THR A 138 20.25 28.55 -8.84
C THR A 138 19.66 28.94 -7.48
N GLN A 139 18.83 29.98 -7.43
CA GLN A 139 18.09 30.40 -6.23
C GLN A 139 16.99 29.38 -5.85
N ASP A 140 16.25 28.86 -6.84
CA ASP A 140 15.23 27.84 -6.62
C ASP A 140 15.86 26.50 -6.25
N LEU A 141 16.92 26.08 -6.94
CA LEU A 141 17.70 24.88 -6.58
C LEU A 141 18.25 24.95 -5.15
N ASN A 142 18.75 26.11 -4.70
CA ASN A 142 19.17 26.28 -3.31
C ASN A 142 17.99 26.33 -2.33
N THR A 143 16.78 26.69 -2.78
CA THR A 143 15.55 26.63 -1.97
C THR A 143 15.06 25.17 -1.81
N LEU A 144 15.21 24.34 -2.83
CA LEU A 144 14.83 22.91 -2.82
C LEU A 144 15.72 22.03 -1.92
N LYS A 145 17.01 22.39 -1.79
CA LYS A 145 17.96 21.73 -0.88
C LYS A 145 17.58 21.84 0.60
N LEU A 146 16.73 22.80 0.98
CA LEU A 146 16.32 23.00 2.37
C LEU A 146 15.22 22.01 2.78
N SER A 147 15.44 21.27 3.88
CA SER A 147 14.50 20.31 4.48
C SER A 147 13.08 20.88 4.67
N MET A 148 12.02 20.14 4.30
CA MET A 148 10.63 20.61 4.42
C MET A 148 9.82 19.79 5.43
N ASP A 149 9.04 20.50 6.27
CA ASP A 149 8.18 19.90 7.30
C ASP A 149 7.25 18.83 6.71
N SER A 150 7.11 17.70 7.40
CA SER A 150 6.41 16.53 6.84
C SER A 150 4.94 16.82 6.46
N ASN A 151 4.26 17.68 7.24
CA ASN A 151 2.90 18.13 6.94
C ASN A 151 2.83 19.01 5.68
N LYS A 152 3.86 19.83 5.42
CA LYS A 152 3.96 20.65 4.20
C LYS A 152 4.28 19.78 2.98
N ARG A 153 5.12 18.74 3.13
CA ARG A 153 5.35 17.72 2.07
C ARG A 153 4.05 17.01 1.69
N LEU A 154 3.29 16.52 2.68
CA LEU A 154 1.97 15.89 2.45
C LEU A 154 0.97 16.84 1.78
N GLY A 155 0.96 18.12 2.18
CA GLY A 155 0.13 19.16 1.56
C GLY A 155 0.49 19.42 0.09
N VAL A 156 1.78 19.52 -0.23
CA VAL A 156 2.25 19.65 -1.63
C VAL A 156 1.86 18.44 -2.45
N ILE A 157 2.15 17.22 -1.98
CA ILE A 157 1.84 15.98 -2.70
C ILE A 157 0.32 15.82 -2.91
N THR A 158 -0.48 16.14 -1.89
CA THR A 158 -1.94 16.18 -2.01
C THR A 158 -2.40 17.19 -3.06
N THR A 159 -1.84 18.41 -3.07
CA THR A 159 -2.21 19.45 -4.03
C THR A 159 -1.88 19.03 -5.47
N VAL A 160 -0.71 18.42 -5.67
CA VAL A 160 -0.23 17.99 -6.99
C VAL A 160 -1.07 16.80 -7.51
N ILE A 161 -1.34 15.79 -6.67
CA ILE A 161 -2.23 14.67 -7.02
C ILE A 161 -3.65 15.16 -7.32
N ASN A 162 -4.19 16.11 -6.54
CA ASN A 162 -5.50 16.71 -6.80
C ASN A 162 -5.56 17.45 -8.16
N THR A 163 -4.44 18.04 -8.58
CA THR A 163 -4.38 18.83 -9.83
C THR A 163 -4.43 17.91 -11.05
N LEU A 164 -3.71 16.78 -10.99
CA LEU A 164 -3.55 15.86 -12.12
C LEU A 164 -4.51 14.66 -12.11
N GLN A 165 -5.24 14.44 -11.01
CA GLN A 165 -6.27 13.41 -10.90
C GLN A 165 -7.28 13.39 -12.07
N PRO A 166 -7.81 14.53 -12.57
CA PRO A 166 -8.74 14.53 -13.70
C PRO A 166 -8.09 13.98 -14.97
N GLU A 167 -6.92 14.50 -15.33
CA GLU A 167 -6.13 14.09 -16.51
C GLU A 167 -5.81 12.58 -16.47
N TRP A 168 -5.46 12.05 -15.29
CA TRP A 168 -5.18 10.62 -15.14
C TRP A 168 -6.43 9.75 -15.24
N LEU A 169 -7.58 10.21 -14.74
CA LEU A 169 -8.84 9.48 -14.86
C LEU A 169 -9.37 9.50 -16.30
N GLU A 170 -9.23 10.62 -16.99
CA GLU A 170 -9.54 10.79 -18.41
C GLU A 170 -8.66 9.86 -19.26
N PHE A 171 -7.33 9.95 -19.15
CA PHE A 171 -6.38 9.06 -19.81
C PHE A 171 -6.68 7.57 -19.54
N ILE A 172 -6.96 7.19 -18.29
CA ILE A 172 -7.24 5.79 -17.95
C ILE A 172 -8.56 5.33 -18.57
N LYS A 173 -9.61 6.16 -18.56
CA LYS A 173 -10.89 5.85 -19.21
C LYS A 173 -10.71 5.66 -20.72
N GLU A 174 -10.02 6.61 -21.37
CA GLU A 174 -9.83 6.64 -22.82
C GLU A 174 -8.94 5.53 -23.36
N ASN A 175 -8.01 4.98 -22.58
CA ASN A 175 -7.09 3.93 -23.06
C ASN A 175 -7.48 2.53 -22.57
N TYR A 176 -8.02 2.37 -21.36
CA TYR A 176 -8.30 1.03 -20.80
C TYR A 176 -9.77 0.59 -20.86
N PHE A 177 -10.72 1.50 -21.15
CA PHE A 177 -12.17 1.22 -21.14
C PHE A 177 -12.89 1.45 -22.49
N GLN A 178 -12.17 1.62 -23.62
CA GLN A 178 -12.74 1.93 -24.94
C GLN A 178 -13.88 0.98 -25.39
N GLU A 179 -13.79 -0.30 -25.03
CA GLU A 179 -14.82 -1.29 -25.36
C GLU A 179 -16.18 -0.98 -24.73
N GLU A 180 -16.22 -0.36 -23.54
CA GLU A 180 -17.48 0.04 -22.87
C GLU A 180 -18.11 1.26 -23.56
N THR A 181 -17.30 2.25 -23.94
CA THR A 181 -17.77 3.46 -24.64
C THR A 181 -18.23 3.16 -26.07
N ASN A 182 -17.55 2.27 -26.78
CA ASN A 182 -17.93 1.91 -28.15
C ASN A 182 -19.20 1.05 -28.16
N SER A 183 -19.34 0.09 -27.22
CA SER A 183 -20.54 -0.75 -27.12
C SER A 183 -21.80 0.06 -26.79
N SER A 184 -21.69 1.06 -25.90
CA SER A 184 -22.81 1.93 -25.52
C SER A 184 -23.21 2.94 -26.60
N SER A 185 -22.37 3.17 -27.61
CA SER A 185 -22.71 3.98 -28.79
C SER A 185 -23.61 3.25 -29.80
N ILE A 186 -23.62 1.92 -29.82
CA ILE A 186 -24.26 1.13 -30.90
C ILE A 186 -25.78 0.97 -30.64
N TYR A 187 -26.19 0.78 -29.38
CA TYR A 187 -27.58 0.48 -29.02
C TYR A 187 -28.53 1.69 -28.90
N ASN A 188 -28.11 2.89 -29.32
CA ASN A 188 -28.89 4.13 -29.15
C ASN A 188 -29.49 4.72 -30.44
N ASN A 189 -29.33 4.08 -31.60
CA ASN A 189 -29.79 4.62 -32.90
C ASN A 189 -30.93 3.84 -33.60
N ASP A 190 -31.13 2.55 -33.31
CA ASP A 190 -32.22 1.78 -33.91
C ASP A 190 -33.39 1.58 -32.93
N SER A 191 -34.45 2.38 -33.13
CA SER A 191 -35.78 2.07 -32.62
C SER A 191 -36.52 1.27 -33.69
N PRO A 192 -36.72 -0.06 -33.51
CA PRO A 192 -37.36 -0.87 -34.54
C PRO A 192 -38.83 -0.48 -34.67
N THR A 193 -39.18 0.17 -35.78
CA THR A 193 -40.57 0.39 -36.16
C THR A 193 -41.16 -0.96 -36.51
N ILE A 194 -42.15 -1.42 -35.74
CA ILE A 194 -42.77 -2.73 -35.92
C ILE A 194 -43.73 -2.66 -37.11
N GLU A 195 -43.23 -2.98 -38.30
CA GLU A 195 -44.08 -3.35 -39.43
C GLU A 195 -44.29 -4.86 -39.46
N LEU A 196 -45.55 -5.27 -39.66
CA LEU A 196 -46.00 -6.65 -39.71
C LEU A 196 -46.07 -7.12 -41.17
N ALA A 197 -45.24 -8.09 -41.52
CA ALA A 197 -45.41 -9.00 -42.66
C ALA A 197 -44.93 -10.37 -42.17
N GLU A 198 -45.79 -11.36 -41.92
CA GLU A 198 -46.55 -12.19 -42.89
C GLU A 198 -45.68 -13.05 -43.81
N GLU A 199 -45.79 -14.37 -43.55
CA GLU A 199 -45.55 -15.54 -44.41
C GLU A 199 -44.17 -15.75 -45.06
N GLY A 200 -43.77 -17.03 -45.16
CA GLY A 200 -42.46 -17.44 -45.67
C GLY A 200 -41.94 -18.74 -45.07
N TRP A 201 -42.72 -19.83 -45.16
CA TRP A 201 -42.14 -21.17 -45.02
C TRP A 201 -41.34 -21.47 -46.29
N ASP A 202 -40.10 -21.95 -46.16
CA ASP A 202 -39.57 -22.88 -47.15
C ASP A 202 -38.56 -23.85 -46.50
N ASP A 203 -38.66 -25.11 -46.91
CA ASP A 203 -37.81 -26.23 -46.46
C ASP A 203 -36.91 -26.65 -47.62
N SER A 204 -35.60 -26.79 -47.38
CA SER A 204 -34.67 -27.34 -48.36
C SER A 204 -33.43 -27.96 -47.72
N THR A 205 -33.15 -29.18 -48.15
CA THR A 205 -32.07 -30.07 -47.65
C THR A 205 -31.02 -30.32 -48.76
N ALA A 206 -30.17 -31.35 -48.59
CA ALA A 206 -29.07 -31.80 -49.47
C ALA A 206 -27.79 -30.92 -49.42
N THR A 207 -26.63 -31.39 -48.91
CA THR A 207 -25.65 -32.36 -49.48
C THR A 207 -25.05 -31.91 -50.81
N THR A 208 -23.72 -31.98 -51.03
CA THR A 208 -22.93 -33.23 -51.11
C THR A 208 -21.41 -32.99 -50.94
N ALA A 209 -20.63 -34.06 -50.70
CA ALA A 209 -19.22 -34.05 -50.29
C ALA A 209 -18.16 -34.21 -51.41
N THR A 210 -16.89 -33.91 -51.09
CA THR A 210 -15.66 -34.70 -51.39
C THR A 210 -14.54 -34.24 -50.44
N ASN A 211 -13.81 -35.03 -49.64
CA ASN A 211 -13.04 -36.29 -49.79
C ASN A 211 -11.59 -36.15 -50.32
N GLU A 212 -10.62 -36.13 -49.38
CA GLU A 212 -9.24 -36.67 -49.46
C GLU A 212 -8.71 -36.68 -48.00
N LYS A 213 -8.60 -37.79 -47.25
CA LYS A 213 -7.96 -39.11 -47.42
C LYS A 213 -6.44 -39.12 -47.13
N ILE A 214 -6.09 -39.31 -45.86
CA ILE A 214 -4.84 -39.93 -45.39
C ILE A 214 -5.24 -40.99 -44.35
N ASP A 215 -4.73 -42.22 -44.49
CA ASP A 215 -5.07 -43.37 -43.65
C ASP A 215 -4.22 -43.37 -42.34
N GLN A 216 -4.77 -43.70 -41.16
CA GLN A 216 -4.64 -44.98 -40.40
C GLN A 216 -3.18 -45.48 -40.20
N GLU A 217 -2.73 -45.99 -39.05
CA GLU A 217 -3.37 -46.62 -37.87
C GLU A 217 -2.76 -46.05 -36.54
N THR A 218 -3.12 -46.38 -35.28
CA THR A 218 -3.88 -47.49 -34.66
C THR A 218 -4.72 -47.03 -33.44
N LYS A 219 -5.81 -47.78 -33.14
CA LYS A 219 -6.32 -48.27 -31.82
C LYS A 219 -5.77 -47.63 -30.50
N GLU A 220 -6.56 -47.44 -29.44
CA GLU A 220 -7.73 -48.21 -28.95
C GLU A 220 -8.92 -47.37 -28.41
N LEU A 221 -10.04 -48.03 -28.12
CA LEU A 221 -11.29 -47.42 -27.65
C LEU A 221 -11.31 -47.15 -26.14
N ARG A 222 -11.80 -45.96 -25.75
CA ARG A 222 -12.71 -45.81 -24.60
C ARG A 222 -13.87 -44.90 -24.96
N THR A 223 -15.01 -45.49 -25.31
CA THR A 223 -16.30 -44.81 -25.36
C THR A 223 -16.74 -44.45 -23.95
N ILE A 224 -16.84 -43.15 -23.66
CA ILE A 224 -17.56 -42.63 -22.50
C ILE A 224 -18.62 -41.69 -23.04
N ASP A 225 -19.89 -42.06 -22.88
CA ASP A 225 -21.00 -41.18 -23.22
C ASP A 225 -21.01 -39.97 -22.30
N SER A 226 -20.61 -38.80 -22.84
CA SER A 226 -20.82 -37.52 -22.20
C SER A 226 -21.75 -36.68 -23.07
N SER A 227 -23.05 -36.82 -22.81
CA SER A 227 -24.09 -35.93 -23.35
C SER A 227 -23.99 -34.54 -22.71
N THR A 228 -22.93 -33.81 -23.04
CA THR A 228 -22.68 -32.41 -22.63
C THR A 228 -22.51 -31.50 -23.85
N SER A 229 -23.30 -31.77 -24.91
CA SER A 229 -23.42 -30.92 -26.11
C SER A 229 -24.22 -29.62 -25.87
N ASP A 230 -24.09 -29.09 -24.65
CA ASP A 230 -24.55 -27.78 -24.21
C ASP A 230 -23.53 -27.19 -23.21
N MET A 231 -22.25 -27.50 -23.42
CA MET A 231 -21.15 -26.85 -22.70
C MET A 231 -21.03 -25.39 -23.18
N ILE A 232 -21.89 -24.54 -22.62
CA ILE A 232 -21.81 -23.09 -22.73
C ILE A 232 -20.36 -22.69 -22.49
N VAL A 233 -19.72 -22.11 -23.51
CA VAL A 233 -18.39 -21.52 -23.36
C VAL A 233 -18.56 -20.25 -22.53
N LEU A 234 -18.59 -20.44 -21.21
CA LEU A 234 -18.54 -19.37 -20.22
C LEU A 234 -17.19 -18.67 -20.35
N ASN A 235 -17.17 -17.69 -21.26
CA ASN A 235 -16.07 -16.76 -21.46
C ASN A 235 -15.59 -16.27 -20.10
N LYS A 236 -14.28 -16.40 -19.83
CA LYS A 236 -13.68 -16.17 -18.50
C LYS A 236 -13.65 -14.68 -18.08
N ASN A 237 -14.46 -13.83 -18.73
CA ASN A 237 -14.60 -12.39 -18.52
C ASN A 237 -15.57 -12.01 -17.37
N ILE A 238 -15.88 -12.94 -16.46
CA ILE A 238 -16.84 -12.74 -15.36
C ILE A 238 -16.41 -11.62 -14.37
N ASN A 239 -15.13 -11.22 -14.37
CA ASN A 239 -14.59 -10.15 -13.54
C ASN A 239 -14.00 -8.97 -14.34
N LYS A 240 -14.59 -8.58 -15.47
CA LYS A 240 -14.24 -7.30 -16.12
C LYS A 240 -14.74 -6.14 -15.25
N ILE A 241 -13.82 -5.48 -14.53
CA ILE A 241 -14.11 -4.32 -13.69
C ILE A 241 -14.64 -3.20 -14.59
N THR A 242 -15.82 -2.64 -14.28
CA THR A 242 -16.40 -1.53 -15.06
C THR A 242 -15.76 -0.20 -14.72
N TRP A 243 -15.89 0.81 -15.61
CA TRP A 243 -15.37 2.15 -15.35
C TRP A 243 -15.86 2.73 -14.00
N GLU A 244 -17.12 2.51 -13.64
CA GLU A 244 -17.69 3.01 -12.38
C GLU A 244 -17.06 2.34 -11.15
N GLN A 245 -16.90 1.01 -11.18
CA GLN A 245 -16.23 0.25 -10.12
C GLN A 245 -14.77 0.67 -9.96
N PHE A 246 -14.07 0.93 -11.06
CA PHE A 246 -12.70 1.47 -11.02
C PHE A 246 -12.65 2.88 -10.43
N ASN A 247 -13.54 3.78 -10.86
CA ASN A 247 -13.62 5.16 -10.39
C ASN A 247 -13.92 5.25 -8.87
N ASP A 248 -14.76 4.36 -8.34
CA ASP A 248 -15.06 4.30 -6.90
C ASP A 248 -13.95 3.63 -6.09
N ASN A 249 -13.27 2.60 -6.62
CA ASN A 249 -12.03 2.08 -6.04
C ASN A 249 -10.89 3.13 -6.09
N PHE A 250 -10.88 4.02 -7.09
CA PHE A 250 -9.93 5.11 -7.19
C PHE A 250 -10.10 6.12 -6.06
N LYS A 251 -11.33 6.62 -5.86
CA LYS A 251 -11.68 7.54 -4.75
C LYS A 251 -11.46 6.85 -3.39
N GLY A 252 -11.88 5.60 -3.28
CA GLY A 252 -11.97 4.83 -2.03
C GLY A 252 -13.29 5.05 -1.28
N SER A 253 -13.54 4.20 -0.29
CA SER A 253 -14.72 4.27 0.58
C SER A 253 -14.37 4.89 1.94
N LYS A 254 -15.39 5.17 2.75
CA LYS A 254 -15.25 5.68 4.13
C LYS A 254 -14.30 4.84 5.01
N TYR A 255 -14.15 3.55 4.70
CA TYR A 255 -13.36 2.60 5.49
C TYR A 255 -12.15 2.00 4.73
N GLN A 256 -12.02 2.25 3.42
CA GLN A 256 -10.96 1.70 2.57
C GLN A 256 -10.25 2.78 1.78
N LYS A 257 -8.94 2.94 2.02
CA LYS A 257 -8.08 3.81 1.20
C LYS A 257 -8.01 3.29 -0.24
N GLY A 258 -8.70 4.01 -1.13
CA GLY A 258 -8.65 3.80 -2.58
C GLY A 258 -7.31 4.20 -3.19
N ILE A 259 -7.20 4.05 -4.52
CA ILE A 259 -5.96 4.32 -5.28
C ILE A 259 -5.42 5.72 -4.98
N TYR A 260 -6.27 6.74 -4.99
CA TYR A 260 -5.98 8.13 -4.62
C TYR A 260 -5.38 8.30 -3.22
N GLY A 261 -5.93 7.58 -2.23
CA GLY A 261 -5.41 7.59 -0.86
C GLY A 261 -4.02 6.95 -0.77
N ARG A 262 -3.83 5.83 -1.47
CA ARG A 262 -2.54 5.11 -1.52
C ARG A 262 -1.45 5.93 -2.22
N MET A 263 -1.78 6.62 -3.32
CA MET A 263 -0.83 7.51 -4.01
C MET A 263 -0.32 8.63 -3.09
N LYS A 264 -1.18 9.20 -2.24
CA LYS A 264 -0.75 10.20 -1.24
C LYS A 264 0.16 9.59 -0.18
N ASP A 265 -0.22 8.46 0.41
CA ASP A 265 0.56 7.79 1.45
C ASP A 265 1.97 7.42 0.94
N ILE A 266 2.05 6.76 -0.23
CA ILE A 266 3.31 6.27 -0.79
C ILE A 266 4.14 7.43 -1.35
N GLY A 267 3.51 8.43 -2.00
CA GLY A 267 4.20 9.66 -2.39
C GLY A 267 4.78 10.41 -1.19
N TRP A 268 4.06 10.47 -0.07
CA TRP A 268 4.55 11.06 1.18
C TRP A 268 5.70 10.25 1.78
N GLN A 269 5.63 8.92 1.78
CA GLN A 269 6.75 8.05 2.17
C GLN A 269 7.98 8.29 1.27
N ALA A 270 7.82 8.30 -0.06
CA ALA A 270 8.88 8.61 -1.01
C ALA A 270 9.50 10.01 -0.81
N SER A 271 8.77 10.97 -0.25
CA SER A 271 9.29 12.29 0.11
C SER A 271 10.22 12.31 1.34
N HIS A 272 10.40 11.18 2.04
CA HIS A 272 11.35 11.00 3.13
C HIS A 272 12.76 10.61 2.63
N GLY A 273 13.25 11.31 1.61
CA GLY A 273 14.69 11.34 1.33
C GLY A 273 15.48 11.85 2.54
N VAL A 274 16.77 11.50 2.61
CA VAL A 274 17.66 11.60 3.79
C VAL A 274 17.41 12.84 4.67
N ASP A 275 17.43 14.04 4.09
CA ASP A 275 17.29 15.30 4.83
C ASP A 275 15.89 15.95 4.70
N GLY A 276 14.94 15.28 4.03
CA GLY A 276 13.64 15.88 3.64
C GLY A 276 13.75 17.03 2.64
N SER A 277 14.89 17.14 1.94
CA SER A 277 15.12 18.03 0.80
C SER A 277 14.51 17.45 -0.49
N LEU A 278 14.28 18.30 -1.50
CA LEU A 278 13.84 17.85 -2.83
C LEU A 278 15.02 17.82 -3.80
N ASN A 279 15.41 16.62 -4.20
CA ASN A 279 16.43 16.37 -5.22
C ASN A 279 15.86 15.46 -6.32
N SER A 280 16.60 15.25 -7.42
CA SER A 280 16.15 14.43 -8.57
C SER A 280 15.75 13.02 -8.18
N ARG A 281 16.47 12.41 -7.21
CA ARG A 281 16.13 11.08 -6.68
C ARG A 281 14.80 11.11 -5.95
N VAL A 282 14.54 12.08 -5.07
CA VAL A 282 13.26 12.19 -4.35
C VAL A 282 12.08 12.49 -5.30
N VAL A 283 12.26 13.34 -6.31
CA VAL A 283 11.24 13.57 -7.36
C VAL A 283 10.99 12.28 -8.16
N GLY A 284 12.03 11.59 -8.58
CA GLY A 284 11.95 10.32 -9.28
C GLY A 284 11.30 9.21 -8.43
N ASP A 285 11.63 9.13 -7.14
CA ASP A 285 11.05 8.22 -6.16
C ASP A 285 9.53 8.47 -6.04
N ILE A 286 9.10 9.72 -5.86
CA ILE A 286 7.68 10.10 -5.77
C ILE A 286 6.93 9.74 -7.06
N THR A 287 7.48 10.10 -8.23
CA THR A 287 6.80 9.90 -9.52
C THR A 287 6.74 8.44 -9.94
N TRP A 288 7.82 7.67 -9.73
CA TRP A 288 7.82 6.22 -9.90
C TRP A 288 6.82 5.54 -8.95
N SER A 289 6.73 5.98 -7.69
CA SER A 289 5.77 5.42 -6.72
C SER A 289 4.31 5.67 -7.11
N ILE A 290 3.99 6.87 -7.63
CA ILE A 290 2.65 7.20 -8.14
C ILE A 290 2.34 6.35 -9.39
N TRP A 291 3.25 6.31 -10.38
CA TRP A 291 3.13 5.47 -11.57
C TRP A 291 2.92 3.99 -11.20
N ASN A 292 3.74 3.44 -10.31
CA ASN A 292 3.64 2.04 -9.90
C ASN A 292 2.31 1.75 -9.19
N THR A 293 1.77 2.71 -8.44
CA THR A 293 0.45 2.58 -7.78
C THR A 293 -0.69 2.56 -8.79
N LEU A 294 -0.64 3.40 -9.83
CA LEU A 294 -1.63 3.44 -10.91
C LEU A 294 -1.53 2.21 -11.82
N ASN A 295 -0.34 1.85 -12.27
CA ASN A 295 -0.09 0.65 -13.07
C ASN A 295 -0.58 -0.62 -12.33
N SER A 296 -0.31 -0.73 -11.03
CA SER A 296 -0.82 -1.85 -10.20
C SER A 296 -2.35 -1.88 -10.06
N ALA A 297 -3.05 -0.78 -10.32
CA ALA A 297 -4.50 -0.73 -10.34
C ALA A 297 -5.07 -0.98 -11.74
N ILE A 298 -4.42 -0.47 -12.80
CA ILE A 298 -4.76 -0.74 -14.20
C ILE A 298 -4.68 -2.25 -14.49
N LYS A 299 -3.65 -2.92 -13.96
CA LYS A 299 -3.45 -4.38 -13.98
C LYS A 299 -4.57 -5.20 -13.30
N GLN A 300 -5.51 -4.57 -12.61
CA GLN A 300 -6.72 -5.24 -12.08
C GLN A 300 -7.84 -5.29 -13.12
N ILE A 301 -7.80 -4.44 -14.16
CA ILE A 301 -8.73 -4.41 -15.29
C ILE A 301 -8.20 -5.34 -16.40
N ARG A 302 -6.97 -5.08 -16.86
CA ARG A 302 -6.23 -5.87 -17.84
C ARG A 302 -4.73 -5.60 -17.74
N GLU A 303 -3.91 -6.52 -18.25
CA GLU A 303 -2.48 -6.25 -18.43
C GLU A 303 -2.32 -5.15 -19.52
N PRO A 304 -1.59 -4.05 -19.25
CA PRO A 304 -1.36 -2.99 -20.23
C PRO A 304 -0.32 -3.41 -21.28
N THR A 305 -0.39 -2.86 -22.49
CA THR A 305 0.64 -3.04 -23.51
C THR A 305 1.92 -2.24 -23.17
N MET A 306 2.99 -2.44 -23.94
CA MET A 306 4.23 -1.70 -23.74
C MET A 306 4.08 -0.22 -24.08
N GLU A 307 3.29 0.08 -25.12
CA GLU A 307 2.93 1.41 -25.59
C GLU A 307 2.12 2.14 -24.51
N GLU A 308 1.00 1.54 -24.08
CA GLU A 308 0.14 2.08 -23.01
C GLU A 308 0.91 2.30 -21.69
N SER A 309 1.84 1.40 -21.36
CA SER A 309 2.69 1.55 -20.18
C SER A 309 3.70 2.70 -20.33
N ASN A 310 4.14 3.04 -21.55
CA ASN A 310 5.02 4.17 -21.83
C ASN A 310 4.24 5.49 -21.82
N ASP A 311 3.05 5.52 -22.42
CA ASP A 311 2.17 6.71 -22.41
C ASP A 311 1.72 7.06 -20.98
N LEU A 312 1.51 6.05 -20.14
CA LEU A 312 1.32 6.23 -18.69
C LEU A 312 2.59 6.77 -17.99
N ILE A 313 3.80 6.40 -18.41
CA ILE A 313 5.04 7.00 -17.88
C ILE A 313 5.11 8.48 -18.26
N GLU A 314 4.86 8.83 -19.52
CA GLU A 314 4.86 10.22 -19.99
C GLU A 314 3.81 11.08 -19.25
N THR A 315 2.58 10.57 -19.15
CA THR A 315 1.47 11.22 -18.42
C THR A 315 1.81 11.46 -16.94
N ILE A 316 2.46 10.50 -16.27
CA ILE A 316 2.91 10.70 -14.87
C ILE A 316 4.17 11.56 -14.77
N CYS A 317 4.99 11.66 -15.81
CA CYS A 317 6.13 12.57 -15.83
C CYS A 317 5.72 14.06 -15.85
N LEU A 318 4.50 14.39 -16.31
CA LEU A 318 3.92 15.74 -16.17
C LEU A 318 3.80 16.21 -14.70
N LEU A 319 3.80 15.27 -13.75
CA LEU A 319 3.83 15.57 -12.32
C LEU A 319 5.14 16.23 -11.86
N GLN A 320 6.26 15.97 -12.53
CA GLN A 320 7.59 16.44 -12.10
C GLN A 320 7.72 17.98 -12.04
N PRO A 321 7.44 18.76 -13.10
CA PRO A 321 7.53 20.23 -13.04
C PRO A 321 6.50 20.85 -12.09
N ILE A 322 5.29 20.29 -12.01
CA ILE A 322 4.21 20.78 -11.14
C ILE A 322 4.57 20.54 -9.66
N LEU A 323 5.14 19.38 -9.33
CA LEU A 323 5.66 19.07 -7.99
C LEU A 323 6.77 20.04 -7.58
N ILE A 324 7.78 20.24 -8.43
CA ILE A 324 8.92 21.12 -8.14
C ILE A 324 8.43 22.57 -7.94
N LYS A 325 7.61 23.10 -8.86
CA LYS A 325 7.00 24.44 -8.77
C LYS A 325 6.19 24.63 -7.49
N THR A 326 5.37 23.63 -7.12
CA THR A 326 4.53 23.69 -5.90
C THR A 326 5.35 23.60 -4.61
N TRP A 327 6.47 22.86 -4.62
CA TRP A 327 7.41 22.78 -3.51
C TRP A 327 8.18 24.09 -3.30
N VAL A 328 8.71 24.68 -4.38
CA VAL A 328 9.36 26.01 -4.35
C VAL A 328 8.39 27.08 -3.82
N ASN A 329 7.15 27.10 -4.31
CA ASN A 329 6.14 28.07 -3.87
C ASN A 329 5.76 27.86 -2.40
N THR A 330 5.58 26.61 -1.95
CA THR A 330 5.33 26.31 -0.52
C THR A 330 6.49 26.76 0.37
N LYS A 331 7.74 26.58 -0.09
CA LYS A 331 8.94 27.10 0.60
C LYS A 331 8.97 28.62 0.70
N LYS A 332 8.77 29.33 -0.44
CA LYS A 332 8.73 30.79 -0.49
C LYS A 332 7.62 31.35 0.41
N ASN A 333 6.41 30.79 0.31
CA ASN A 333 5.28 31.19 1.14
C ASN A 333 5.50 30.89 2.62
N SER A 334 6.12 29.75 2.98
CA SER A 334 6.46 29.45 4.38
C SER A 334 7.50 30.40 4.96
N ARG A 335 8.46 30.87 4.16
CA ARG A 335 9.45 31.88 4.59
C ARG A 335 8.78 33.25 4.79
N ILE A 336 7.95 33.68 3.84
CA ILE A 336 7.18 34.93 3.94
C ILE A 336 6.22 34.87 5.15
N GLY A 337 5.60 33.72 5.39
CA GLY A 337 4.77 33.47 6.57
C GLY A 337 5.54 33.68 7.88
N ALA A 338 6.68 33.00 8.05
CA ALA A 338 7.52 33.15 9.23
C ALA A 338 8.14 34.56 9.40
N GLN A 339 8.36 35.30 8.30
CA GLN A 339 8.80 36.70 8.36
C GLN A 339 7.67 37.67 8.72
N ASN A 340 6.41 37.32 8.43
CA ASN A 340 5.22 38.11 8.78
C ASN A 340 4.62 37.72 10.14
N GLU A 341 5.03 36.57 10.69
CA GLU A 341 4.68 36.12 12.03
C GLU A 341 5.20 37.12 13.07
N GLY A 342 4.37 37.46 14.06
CA GLY A 342 4.66 38.55 14.99
C GLY A 342 4.37 39.97 14.48
N ILE A 343 4.48 40.29 13.19
CA ILE A 343 4.30 41.68 12.69
C ILE A 343 2.93 42.27 13.08
N VAL A 344 1.86 41.48 13.03
CA VAL A 344 0.51 41.92 13.47
C VAL A 344 0.48 42.23 14.98
N VAL A 345 1.16 41.41 15.78
CA VAL A 345 1.26 41.58 17.24
C VAL A 345 2.12 42.81 17.60
N GLU A 346 3.20 43.08 16.85
CA GLU A 346 4.02 44.28 17.00
C GLU A 346 3.28 45.56 16.59
N LYS A 347 2.49 45.50 15.51
CA LYS A 347 1.58 46.60 15.14
C LYS A 347 0.58 46.89 16.25
N TRP A 348 -0.11 45.88 16.77
CA TRP A 348 -1.05 46.06 17.90
C TRP A 348 -0.37 46.57 19.18
N LYS A 349 0.83 46.09 19.54
CA LYS A 349 1.62 46.64 20.66
C LYS A 349 2.00 48.11 20.44
N THR A 350 2.37 48.47 19.21
CA THR A 350 2.71 49.85 18.81
C THR A 350 1.48 50.77 18.87
N GLU A 351 0.35 50.32 18.33
CA GLU A 351 -0.94 51.02 18.38
C GLU A 351 -1.42 51.22 19.81
N GLU A 352 -1.33 50.18 20.67
CA GLU A 352 -1.70 50.27 22.08
C GLU A 352 -0.78 51.23 22.85
N SER A 353 0.53 51.19 22.60
CA SER A 353 1.52 52.13 23.15
C SER A 353 1.23 53.58 22.73
N ASN A 354 0.95 53.81 21.45
CA ASN A 354 0.60 55.13 20.92
C ASN A 354 -0.76 55.62 21.47
N ARG A 355 -1.73 54.72 21.65
CA ARG A 355 -3.01 55.03 22.32
C ARG A 355 -2.81 55.41 23.78
N LYS A 356 -1.95 54.70 24.52
CA LYS A 356 -1.57 55.03 25.91
C LYS A 356 -0.87 56.40 25.99
N LYS A 357 0.07 56.70 25.09
CA LYS A 357 0.72 58.03 24.98
C LYS A 357 -0.30 59.14 24.73
N LYS A 358 -1.16 59.00 23.73
CA LYS A 358 -2.22 59.97 23.41
C LYS A 358 -3.18 60.21 24.57
N ILE A 359 -3.54 59.17 25.32
CA ILE A 359 -4.35 59.32 26.55
C ILE A 359 -3.59 60.08 27.65
N LEU A 360 -2.28 59.89 27.79
CA LEU A 360 -1.45 60.65 28.74
C LEU A 360 -1.28 62.12 28.33
N GLU A 361 -1.21 62.41 27.04
CA GLU A 361 -1.20 63.79 26.51
C GLU A 361 -2.54 64.49 26.76
N LEU A 362 -3.67 63.81 26.52
CA LEU A 362 -5.02 64.30 26.82
C LEU A 362 -5.27 64.50 28.33
N LYS A 363 -4.63 63.68 29.17
CA LYS A 363 -4.57 63.91 30.63
C LYS A 363 -3.79 65.19 30.96
N LYS A 364 -2.57 65.33 30.44
CA LYS A 364 -1.70 66.50 30.69
C LYS A 364 -2.30 67.81 30.21
N SER A 365 -3.06 67.82 29.12
CA SER A 365 -3.70 69.02 28.57
C SER A 365 -5.06 69.36 29.18
N GLY A 366 -5.55 68.58 30.16
CA GLY A 366 -6.87 68.79 30.78
C GLY A 366 -8.06 68.53 29.84
N GLN A 367 -7.83 67.96 28.65
CA GLN A 367 -8.88 67.72 27.65
C GLN A 367 -9.56 66.35 27.79
N LEU A 368 -9.13 65.50 28.74
CA LEU A 368 -9.62 64.14 28.88
C LEU A 368 -11.14 64.05 29.05
N ASP A 369 -11.75 64.94 29.84
CA ASP A 369 -13.20 64.90 30.09
C ASP A 369 -14.04 65.28 28.86
N ARG A 370 -13.41 65.91 27.85
CA ARG A 370 -14.01 66.12 26.51
C ARG A 370 -13.78 64.93 25.58
N TYR A 371 -12.82 64.06 25.88
CA TYR A 371 -12.44 62.89 25.07
C TYR A 371 -13.34 61.69 25.36
N ASN A 372 -14.63 61.80 25.03
CA ASN A 372 -15.59 60.73 25.24
C ASN A 372 -15.36 59.56 24.24
N PRO A 373 -14.92 58.37 24.67
CA PRO A 373 -14.54 57.27 23.79
C PRO A 373 -15.73 56.66 23.02
N SER A 374 -16.97 56.89 23.46
CA SER A 374 -18.18 56.51 22.71
C SER A 374 -18.39 57.31 21.42
N LYS A 375 -17.66 58.44 21.26
CA LYS A 375 -17.67 59.28 20.05
C LYS A 375 -16.40 59.14 19.22
N VAL A 376 -15.83 57.94 19.14
CA VAL A 376 -15.10 57.55 17.93
C VAL A 376 -16.12 57.51 16.79
N LYS A 377 -16.27 58.64 16.08
CA LYS A 377 -16.82 58.63 14.73
C LYS A 377 -15.90 57.74 13.90
N ILE A 378 -16.30 56.49 13.70
CA ILE A 378 -15.77 55.65 12.61
C ILE A 378 -15.95 56.50 11.36
N LEU A 379 -14.84 56.98 10.80
CA LEU A 379 -14.87 57.94 9.70
C LEU A 379 -15.60 57.31 8.52
N ASP A 380 -16.31 58.11 7.72
CA ASP A 380 -17.05 57.55 6.58
C ASP A 380 -16.12 56.90 5.54
N HIS A 381 -14.81 57.20 5.58
CA HIS A 381 -13.79 56.45 4.85
C HIS A 381 -13.56 55.04 5.43
N GLU A 382 -13.41 54.90 6.75
CA GLU A 382 -13.28 53.59 7.43
C GLU A 382 -14.55 52.75 7.25
N ARG A 383 -15.75 53.37 7.31
CA ARG A 383 -17.01 52.68 6.99
C ARG A 383 -17.02 52.19 5.53
N LYS A 384 -16.56 53.00 4.58
CA LYS A 384 -16.43 52.62 3.16
C LYS A 384 -15.38 51.53 2.94
N GLU A 385 -14.24 51.58 3.62
CA GLU A 385 -13.22 50.52 3.55
C GLU A 385 -13.74 49.21 4.15
N ILE A 386 -14.37 49.23 5.33
CA ILE A 386 -14.98 48.04 5.94
C ILE A 386 -16.09 47.48 5.05
N SER A 387 -16.93 48.33 4.44
CA SER A 387 -17.91 47.90 3.44
C SER A 387 -17.29 47.34 2.16
N SER A 388 -16.18 47.92 1.69
CA SER A 388 -15.43 47.44 0.52
C SER A 388 -14.78 46.09 0.78
N ILE A 389 -14.07 45.94 1.91
CA ILE A 389 -13.47 44.69 2.38
C ILE A 389 -14.56 43.63 2.55
N ARG A 390 -15.69 43.97 3.18
CA ARG A 390 -16.84 43.07 3.31
C ARG A 390 -17.42 42.65 1.96
N SER A 391 -17.64 43.58 1.04
CA SER A 391 -18.14 43.27 -0.31
C SER A 391 -17.17 42.39 -1.10
N ASN A 392 -15.86 42.64 -0.98
CA ASN A 392 -14.80 41.86 -1.64
C ASN A 392 -14.69 40.44 -1.03
N LEU A 393 -14.84 40.30 0.28
CA LEU A 393 -14.92 39.01 0.97
C LEU A 393 -16.21 38.25 0.61
N GLU A 394 -17.38 38.90 0.65
CA GLU A 394 -18.65 38.27 0.24
C GLU A 394 -18.62 37.84 -1.23
N LYS A 395 -17.99 38.62 -2.12
CA LYS A 395 -17.78 38.23 -3.52
C LYS A 395 -16.84 37.02 -3.64
N LYS A 396 -15.72 37.00 -2.91
CA LYS A 396 -14.78 35.86 -2.88
C LYS A 396 -15.35 34.59 -2.23
N LEU A 397 -16.30 34.72 -1.31
CA LEU A 397 -16.99 33.59 -0.68
C LEU A 397 -18.16 33.07 -1.53
N LYS A 398 -18.87 33.94 -2.25
CA LYS A 398 -19.93 33.55 -3.20
C LYS A 398 -19.36 32.96 -4.49
N LEU A 399 -18.18 33.38 -4.94
CA LEU A 399 -17.36 32.71 -5.98
C LEU A 399 -16.75 31.36 -5.52
N ARG A 400 -17.45 30.66 -4.62
CA ARG A 400 -17.17 29.30 -4.17
C ARG A 400 -18.42 28.45 -3.98
N GLN A 401 -19.58 28.90 -4.46
CA GLN A 401 -20.62 27.96 -4.89
C GLN A 401 -20.15 27.30 -6.17
N LYS A 402 -20.38 25.99 -6.28
CA LYS A 402 -19.86 25.13 -7.35
C LYS A 402 -20.36 25.57 -8.72
N ASP A 403 -19.44 25.68 -9.66
CA ASP A 403 -19.42 24.74 -10.78
C ASP A 403 -18.50 23.58 -10.37
#